data_AF-E6KU17-F1
#
_entry.id   AF-E6KU17-F1
#
_cell.length_a   1.000
_cell.length_b   1.000
_cell.length_c   1.000
_cell.angle_alpha   90.00
_cell.angle_beta   90.00
_cell.angle_gamma   90.00
#
_symmetry.space_group_name_H-M   'P 1'
#
loop_
_entity.id
_entity.type
_entity.pdbx_description
1 polymer ?
#
loop_
_entity_poly.entity_id
_entity_poly.type
_entity_poly.pdbx_seq_one_letter_code
_entity_poly.pdbx_strand_id
1 'polypeptide(L)' 'MSEASPRRRRRVARFVSDVDRRLMDEGLAPSWEDRVRPEDIRPGSMADSSDRGDGANDARLLDNVPPHSQARA' A
#
# COMPACT_ATOMS: atom_id res chain seq x y z
N MET A 1 10.00 -12.28 -32.93
CA MET A 1 10.71 -13.04 -31.88
C MET A 1 10.42 -12.34 -30.56
N SER A 2 9.62 -12.93 -29.67
CA SER A 2 9.23 -12.28 -28.42
C SER A 2 10.26 -12.54 -27.33
N GLU A 3 10.87 -11.47 -26.85
CA GLU A 3 11.87 -11.47 -25.79
C GLU A 3 11.21 -11.87 -24.46
N ALA A 4 11.71 -12.95 -23.83
CA ALA A 4 11.19 -13.44 -22.57
C ALA A 4 11.55 -12.46 -21.44
N SER A 5 10.55 -11.83 -20.83
CA SER A 5 10.76 -10.93 -19.69
C SER A 5 11.51 -11.66 -18.55
N PRO A 6 12.49 -11.01 -17.89
CA PRO A 6 13.27 -11.63 -16.83
C PRO A 6 12.36 -12.06 -15.68
N ARG A 7 12.47 -13.33 -15.26
CA ARG A 7 11.66 -13.91 -14.17
C ARG A 7 11.89 -13.10 -12.89
N ARG A 8 10.89 -12.33 -12.48
CA ARG A 8 10.90 -11.54 -11.24
C ARG A 8 11.17 -12.51 -10.07
N ARG A 9 12.25 -12.27 -9.31
CA ARG A 9 12.53 -13.03 -8.08
C ARG A 9 11.33 -12.90 -7.14
N ARG A 10 10.70 -14.03 -6.77
CA ARG A 10 9.62 -14.05 -5.77
C ARG A 10 10.17 -13.49 -4.46
N ARG A 11 9.51 -12.48 -3.92
CA ARG A 11 9.78 -12.00 -2.56
C ARG A 11 9.39 -13.12 -1.59
N VAL A 12 10.25 -13.40 -0.62
CA VAL A 12 10.02 -14.40 0.42
C VAL A 12 10.00 -13.66 1.76
N ALA A 13 9.00 -13.93 2.59
CA ALA A 13 8.95 -13.38 3.94
C ALA A 13 10.12 -13.96 4.76
N ARG A 14 10.98 -13.10 5.31
CA ARG A 14 12.08 -13.54 6.21
C ARG A 14 11.63 -13.72 7.65
N PHE A 15 10.56 -13.03 8.04
CA PHE A 15 9.99 -13.07 9.37
C PHE A 15 8.46 -13.03 9.24
N VAL A 16 7.79 -13.86 10.04
CA VAL A 16 6.33 -13.94 10.12
C VAL A 16 5.97 -13.70 11.57
N SER A 17 5.09 -12.72 11.84
CA SER A 17 4.64 -12.44 13.20
C SER A 17 3.84 -13.61 13.77
N ASP A 18 3.71 -13.71 15.09
CA ASP A 18 2.92 -14.77 15.73
C ASP A 18 1.44 -14.69 15.35
N VAL A 19 0.93 -13.47 15.16
CA VAL A 19 -0.44 -13.20 14.71
C VAL A 19 -0.61 -13.71 13.29
N ASP A 20 0.30 -13.38 12.38
CA ASP A 20 0.22 -13.83 10.99
C ASP A 20 0.36 -15.35 10.87
N ARG A 21 1.17 -15.99 11.73
CA ARG A 21 1.24 -17.47 11.80
C ARG A 21 -0.12 -18.08 12.13
N ARG A 22 -0.80 -17.55 13.15
CA ARG A 22 -2.15 -18.03 13.53
C ARG A 22 -3.16 -17.82 12.41
N LEU A 23 -3.11 -16.68 11.73
CA LEU A 23 -3.97 -16.42 10.57
C LEU A 23 -3.73 -17.45 9.46
N MET A 24 -2.47 -17.73 9.14
CA MET A 24 -2.12 -18.76 8.14
C MET A 24 -2.63 -20.15 8.55
N ASP A 25 -2.47 -20.53 9.83
CA ASP A 25 -2.92 -21.82 10.35
C ASP A 25 -4.45 -21.97 10.30
N GLU A 26 -5.18 -20.87 10.47
CA GLU A 26 -6.64 -20.79 10.33
C GLU A 26 -7.11 -20.71 8.85
N GLY A 27 -6.17 -20.70 7.90
CA GLY A 27 -6.46 -20.56 6.47
C GLY A 27 -6.83 -19.14 6.04
N LEU A 28 -6.60 -18.15 6.90
CA LEU A 28 -6.81 -16.73 6.63
C LEU A 28 -5.55 -16.10 6.00
N ALA A 29 -5.77 -15.04 5.24
CA ALA A 29 -4.67 -14.29 4.64
C ALA A 29 -3.87 -13.54 5.73
N PRO A 30 -2.52 -13.54 5.68
CA PRO A 30 -1.68 -12.72 6.54
C PRO A 30 -1.98 -11.23 6.38
N SER A 31 -1.74 -10.45 7.41
CA SER A 31 -1.99 -9.01 7.41
C SER A 31 -1.27 -8.26 6.28
N TRP A 32 -0.07 -8.69 5.87
CA TRP A 32 0.68 -8.06 4.78
C TRP A 32 0.18 -8.42 3.37
N GLU A 33 -0.67 -9.46 3.25
CA GLU A 33 -1.31 -9.75 1.96
C GLU A 33 -2.51 -8.83 1.73
N ASP A 34 -2.84 -7.97 2.73
CA ASP A 34 -3.91 -6.97 2.78
C ASP A 34 -4.78 -6.90 1.52
N ARG A 35 -5.59 -7.95 1.34
CA ARG A 35 -6.62 -7.96 0.32
C ARG A 35 -7.82 -7.32 0.98
N VAL A 36 -7.86 -5.99 0.99
CA VAL A 36 -9.06 -5.26 1.35
C VAL A 36 -10.16 -5.71 0.38
N ARG A 37 -11.10 -6.53 0.86
CA ARG A 37 -12.23 -6.90 0.03
C ARG A 37 -13.21 -5.73 -0.01
N PRO A 38 -14.00 -5.57 -1.08
CA PRO A 38 -15.01 -4.52 -1.15
C PRO A 38 -15.97 -4.55 0.05
N GLU A 39 -16.21 -5.74 0.61
CA GLU A 39 -17.06 -5.97 1.78
C GLU A 39 -16.45 -5.45 3.10
N ASP A 40 -15.11 -5.34 3.18
CA ASP A 40 -14.39 -4.84 4.35
C ASP A 40 -14.36 -3.30 4.40
N ILE A 41 -14.76 -2.65 3.31
CA ILE A 41 -14.83 -1.19 3.21
C ILE A 41 -16.01 -0.70 4.04
N ARG A 42 -15.71 -0.20 5.24
CA ARG A 42 -16.70 0.47 6.08
C ARG A 42 -17.06 1.85 5.50
N PRO A 43 -18.29 2.33 5.69
CA PRO A 43 -18.64 3.72 5.38
C PRO A 43 -17.70 4.68 6.13
N GLY A 44 -16.98 5.54 5.40
CA GLY A 44 -15.94 6.42 5.96
C GLY A 44 -14.53 5.82 5.99
N SER A 45 -14.30 4.68 5.34
CA SER A 45 -12.97 4.13 5.03
C SER A 45 -12.18 5.06 4.08
N MET A 46 -10.87 4.86 3.93
CA MET A 46 -10.02 5.53 2.92
C MET A 46 -10.61 5.49 1.51
N ALA A 47 -11.45 4.49 1.21
CA ALA A 47 -12.20 4.38 -0.03
C ALA A 47 -13.24 5.51 -0.21
N ASP A 48 -13.77 6.12 0.84
CA ASP A 48 -14.72 7.24 0.77
C ASP A 48 -14.02 8.60 0.97
N SER A 49 -12.70 8.60 1.14
CA SER A 49 -11.92 9.82 1.30
C SER A 49 -11.76 10.56 -0.04
N SER A 50 -11.71 11.90 0.03
CA SER A 50 -11.33 12.73 -1.12
C SER A 50 -9.86 12.58 -1.52
N ASP A 51 -9.10 11.69 -0.87
CA ASP A 51 -7.69 11.40 -1.15
C ASP A 51 -7.53 10.14 -2.02
N ARG A 52 -8.50 9.92 -2.93
CA ARG A 52 -8.63 8.70 -3.76
C ARG A 52 -7.58 8.57 -4.87
N GLY A 53 -6.51 9.37 -4.84
CA GLY A 53 -5.51 9.45 -5.90
C GLY A 53 -5.85 10.47 -7.00
N ASP A 54 -6.71 11.45 -6.72
CA ASP A 54 -6.91 12.64 -7.58
C ASP A 54 -5.78 13.68 -7.43
N GLY A 55 -4.81 13.40 -6.56
CA GLY A 55 -3.67 14.28 -6.27
C GLY A 55 -3.99 15.42 -5.29
N ALA A 56 -5.16 15.46 -4.67
CA ALA A 56 -5.53 16.54 -3.75
C ALA A 56 -4.67 16.61 -2.47
N ASN A 57 -4.12 15.48 -2.03
CA ASN A 57 -3.15 15.45 -0.92
C ASN A 57 -1.76 15.87 -1.40
N ASP A 58 -1.30 15.37 -2.55
CA ASP A 58 -0.04 15.80 -3.16
C ASP A 58 -0.02 17.31 -3.42
N ALA A 59 -1.13 17.89 -3.88
CA ALA A 59 -1.28 19.34 -4.04
C ALA A 59 -1.12 20.10 -2.71
N ARG A 60 -1.80 19.65 -1.65
CA ARG A 60 -1.66 20.26 -0.31
C ARG A 60 -0.26 20.08 0.26
N LEU A 61 0.42 18.98 -0.03
CA LEU A 61 1.81 18.74 0.37
C LEU A 61 2.77 19.69 -0.35
N LEU A 62 2.54 19.96 -1.65
CA LEU A 62 3.31 20.93 -2.43
C LEU A 62 3.09 22.37 -1.95
N ASP A 63 1.87 22.72 -1.54
CA ASP A 63 1.55 24.05 -1.00
C ASP A 63 2.20 24.30 0.37
N ASN A 64 2.42 23.24 1.15
CA ASN A 64 2.96 23.32 2.51
C ASN A 64 4.41 22.80 2.62
N VAL A 65 5.21 22.93 1.55
CA VAL A 65 6.61 22.48 1.57
C VAL A 65 7.45 23.35 2.52
N PRO A 66 8.11 22.77 3.53
CA PRO A 66 8.90 23.53 4.49
C PRO A 66 10.12 24.20 3.81
N PRO A 67 10.62 25.34 4.33
CA PRO A 67 11.61 26.18 3.63
C PRO A 67 12.92 25.48 3.27
N HIS A 68 13.34 24.50 4.06
CA HIS A 68 14.59 23.75 3.82
C HIS A 68 14.47 22.71 2.69
N SER A 69 13.25 22.37 2.29
CA SER A 69 12.94 21.40 1.22
C SER A 69 12.55 22.07 -0.10
N GLN A 70 12.46 23.40 -0.14
CA GLN A 70 12.20 24.16 -1.35
C GLN A 70 13.43 24.17 -2.26
N ALA A 71 13.22 24.09 -3.57
CA ALA A 71 14.31 24.25 -4.54
C ALA A 71 14.89 25.66 -4.42
N ARG A 72 16.21 25.77 -4.30
CA ARG A 72 16.89 27.08 -4.29
C ARG A 72 16.87 27.67 -5.71
N ALA A 73 16.47 28.93 -5.80
CA ALA A 73 16.54 29.74 -7.03
C ALA A 73 17.99 30.09 -7.41
#